data_AF-A0A2S9FPW0-F1
#
_entry.id   AF-A0A2S9FPW0-F1
#
_cell.length_a   1.000
_cell.length_b   1.000
_cell.length_c   1.000
_cell.angle_alpha   90.00
_cell.angle_beta   90.00
_cell.angle_gamma   90.00
#
_symmetry.space_group_name_H-M   'P 1'
#
loop_
_entity.id
_entity.type
_entity.pdbx_description
1 polymer ?
#
loop_
_entity_poly.entity_id
_entity_poly.type
_entity_poly.pdbx_seq_one_letter_code
_entity_poly.pdbx_strand_id
1 'polypeptide(L)'
;GHRSQRLHLADAPFLRAIVLTGDATAPWATQVDDGQSVPPAVQVAAETEVSPADLAIMVHTSGSTADPKGVLHTHGTLVRQTSTWPEAIRFVTGSAADPVIVCAMP
;
A
#
# COMPACT_ATOMS: atom_id res chain seq x y z
N GLY A 1 14.86 25.47 7.98
CA GLY A 1 15.48 24.14 8.05
C GLY A 1 14.89 23.39 9.22
N HIS A 2 14.03 22.40 8.97
CA HIS A 2 13.37 21.65 10.03
C HIS A 2 14.37 20.66 10.64
N ARG A 3 14.85 20.96 11.85
CA ARG A 3 15.67 20.07 12.69
C ARG A 3 14.83 19.19 13.63
N SER A 4 13.50 19.20 13.45
CA SER A 4 12.54 18.40 14.21
C SER A 4 12.32 17.07 13.49
N GLN A 5 12.29 15.97 14.24
CA GLN A 5 11.89 14.63 13.75
C GLN A 5 10.44 14.59 13.22
N ARG A 6 9.71 15.70 13.31
CA ARG A 6 8.30 15.83 12.96
C ARG A 6 8.06 17.06 12.07
N LEU A 7 7.43 16.84 10.92
CA LEU A 7 6.99 17.85 9.96
C LEU A 7 5.79 18.64 10.52
N HIS A 8 5.78 19.93 10.23
CA HIS A 8 4.69 20.84 10.53
C HIS A 8 4.39 21.67 9.27
N LEU A 9 3.27 21.36 8.60
CA LEU A 9 2.84 22.00 7.36
C LEU A 9 1.43 22.55 7.58
N ALA A 10 1.22 23.84 7.30
CA ALA A 10 -0.08 24.47 7.46
C ALA A 10 -1.15 23.83 6.56
N ASP A 11 -0.77 23.52 5.31
CA ASP A 11 -1.65 22.90 4.31
C ASP A 11 -1.91 21.41 4.58
N ALA A 12 -1.07 20.78 5.41
CA ALA A 12 -1.18 19.37 5.77
C ALA A 12 -0.99 19.20 7.29
N PRO A 13 -1.93 19.69 8.11
CA PRO A 13 -1.76 19.82 9.56
C PRO A 13 -1.69 18.47 10.29
N PHE A 14 -1.98 17.36 9.61
CA PHE A 14 -1.86 15.99 10.12
C PHE A 14 -0.64 15.24 9.61
N LEU A 15 0.08 15.76 8.60
CA LEU A 15 1.31 15.13 8.14
C LEU A 15 2.41 15.32 9.19
N ARG A 16 3.09 14.23 9.55
CA ARG A 16 4.08 14.22 10.66
C ARG A 16 5.46 13.81 10.21
N ALA A 17 5.57 12.97 9.20
CA ALA A 17 6.84 12.53 8.65
C ALA A 17 6.63 12.16 7.18
N ILE A 18 7.70 12.26 6.40
CA ILE A 18 7.78 11.63 5.09
C ILE A 18 9.02 10.74 5.13
N VAL A 19 8.84 9.49 4.73
CA VAL A 19 9.89 8.48 4.69
C VAL A 19 10.17 8.15 3.22
N LEU A 20 11.44 8.13 2.83
CA LEU A 20 11.88 7.75 1.49
C LEU A 20 12.72 6.48 1.59
N THR A 21 12.47 5.55 0.67
CA THR A 21 13.30 4.37 0.42
C THR A 21 14.19 4.63 -0.80
N GLY A 22 15.42 4.11 -0.77
CA GLY A 22 16.43 4.31 -1.82
C GLY A 22 17.22 5.63 -1.74
N ASP A 23 18.03 5.92 -2.77
CA ASP A 23 19.03 6.99 -2.78
C ASP A 23 18.45 8.40 -3.09
N ALA A 24 17.36 8.78 -2.41
CA ALA A 24 16.72 10.08 -2.62
C ALA A 24 17.23 11.14 -1.64
N THR A 25 17.82 12.23 -2.13
CA THR A 25 18.33 13.30 -1.27
C THR A 25 17.26 14.38 -1.02
N ALA A 26 16.40 14.13 -0.02
CA ALA A 26 15.46 15.12 0.49
C ALA A 26 15.77 15.43 1.98
N PRO A 27 16.29 16.63 2.33
CA PRO A 27 16.72 16.94 3.69
C PRO A 27 15.58 17.04 4.72
N TRP A 28 14.32 17.04 4.25
CA TRP A 28 13.12 17.06 5.07
C TRP A 28 12.50 15.66 5.27
N ALA A 29 13.01 14.64 4.58
CA ALA A 29 12.52 13.27 4.67
C ALA A 29 13.46 12.40 5.50
N THR A 30 12.90 11.43 6.20
CA THR A 30 13.66 10.36 6.84
C THR A 30 14.05 9.33 5.78
N GLN A 31 15.33 9.01 5.68
CA GLN A 31 15.81 7.93 4.83
C GLN A 31 15.65 6.61 5.57
N VAL A 32 15.05 5.61 4.93
CA VAL A 32 14.94 4.26 5.45
C VAL A 32 15.54 3.30 4.43
N ASP A 33 16.43 2.44 4.92
CA ASP A 33 16.98 1.32 4.17
C ASP A 33 16.05 0.11 4.31
N ASP A 34 15.75 -0.55 3.20
CA ASP A 34 14.88 -1.72 3.13
C ASP A 34 15.43 -2.92 3.94
N GLY A 35 16.71 -2.91 4.31
CA GLY A 35 17.34 -3.93 5.16
C GLY A 35 17.06 -3.83 6.66
N GLN A 36 16.36 -2.80 7.14
CA GLN A 36 16.10 -2.59 8.56
C GLN A 36 14.96 -3.51 9.06
N SER A 37 15.31 -4.54 9.83
CA SER A 37 14.32 -5.41 10.48
C SER A 37 13.77 -4.77 11.76
N VAL A 38 12.45 -4.88 11.96
CA VAL A 38 11.79 -4.53 13.23
C VAL A 38 11.69 -5.77 14.12
N PRO A 39 11.66 -5.61 15.47
CA PRO A 39 11.40 -6.74 16.35
C PRO A 39 10.06 -7.41 15.99
N PRO A 40 9.96 -8.75 15.97
CA PRO A 40 8.73 -9.45 15.59
C PRO A 40 7.50 -9.02 16.40
N ALA A 41 7.67 -8.67 17.67
CA ALA A 41 6.58 -8.16 18.51
C ALA A 41 5.98 -6.84 17.99
N VAL A 42 6.81 -5.96 17.43
CA VAL A 42 6.35 -4.68 16.84
C VAL A 42 5.60 -4.96 15.55
N GLN A 43 6.09 -5.88 14.73
CA GLN A 43 5.40 -6.30 13.51
C GLN A 43 4.03 -6.90 13.82
N VAL A 44 3.96 -7.86 14.75
CA VAL A 44 2.70 -8.50 15.15
C VAL A 44 1.73 -7.45 15.70
N ALA A 45 2.20 -6.53 16.54
CA ALA A 45 1.35 -5.45 17.06
C ALA A 45 0.78 -4.57 15.93
N ALA A 46 1.59 -4.22 14.93
CA ALA A 46 1.13 -3.47 13.77
C ALA A 46 0.10 -4.24 12.95
N GLU A 47 0.29 -5.55 12.74
CA GLU A 47 -0.66 -6.42 12.04
C GLU A 47 -2.00 -6.54 12.79
N THR A 48 -1.98 -6.60 14.12
CA THR A 48 -3.20 -6.69 14.93
C THR A 48 -4.05 -5.41 14.94
N GLU A 49 -3.45 -4.27 14.60
CA GLU A 49 -4.15 -2.98 14.48
C GLU A 49 -4.80 -2.79 13.09
N VAL A 50 -4.63 -3.73 12.16
CA VAL A 50 -5.25 -3.67 10.83
C VAL A 50 -6.51 -4.52 10.79
N SER A 51 -7.63 -3.88 10.46
CA SER A 51 -8.91 -4.52 10.20
C SER A 51 -9.16 -4.72 8.70
N PRO A 52 -9.83 -5.82 8.27
CA PRO A 52 -10.27 -5.97 6.88
C PRO A 52 -11.18 -4.84 6.38
N ALA A 53 -11.78 -4.07 7.28
CA ALA A 53 -12.62 -2.91 6.95
C ALA A 53 -11.82 -1.62 6.71
N ASP A 54 -10.53 -1.59 7.06
CA ASP A 54 -9.69 -0.40 6.89
C ASP A 54 -9.39 -0.13 5.42
N LEU A 55 -9.32 1.15 5.06
CA LEU A 55 -8.97 1.59 3.71
C LEU A 55 -7.52 1.21 3.38
N ALA A 56 -7.31 0.57 2.23
CA ALA A 56 -6.01 0.12 1.77
C ALA A 56 -5.50 0.93 0.57
N ILE A 57 -6.33 1.09 -0.48
CA ILE A 57 -5.93 1.77 -1.72
C ILE A 57 -7.04 2.69 -2.24
N MET A 58 -6.65 3.71 -3.00
CA MET A 58 -7.55 4.52 -3.82
C MET A 58 -7.14 4.41 -5.29
N VAL A 59 -8.05 3.93 -6.13
CA VAL A 59 -7.85 3.85 -7.58
C VAL A 59 -8.52 5.04 -8.24
N HIS A 60 -7.75 5.83 -9.00
CA HIS A 60 -8.29 6.93 -9.79
C HIS A 60 -8.55 6.45 -11.21
N THR A 61 -9.75 6.72 -11.71
CA THR A 61 -10.08 6.46 -13.11
C THR A 61 -10.11 7.78 -13.88
N SER A 62 -9.55 7.81 -15.08
CA SER A 62 -9.37 9.01 -15.89
C SER A 62 -10.66 9.69 -16.35
N GLY A 63 -11.83 9.10 -16.08
CA GLY A 63 -13.15 9.71 -16.25
C GLY A 63 -13.27 10.54 -17.53
N SER A 64 -13.31 9.90 -18.71
CA SER A 64 -13.31 10.63 -19.99
C SER A 64 -14.50 11.57 -20.22
N THR A 65 -15.52 11.51 -19.36
CA THR A 65 -16.80 12.24 -19.50
C THR A 65 -17.29 12.88 -18.20
N ALA A 66 -16.57 12.74 -17.08
CA ALA A 66 -16.95 13.27 -15.77
C ALA A 66 -15.71 13.56 -14.92
N ASP A 67 -15.86 14.32 -13.83
CA ASP A 67 -14.76 14.56 -12.90
C ASP A 67 -14.10 13.25 -12.43
N PRO A 68 -12.76 13.20 -12.30
CA PRO A 68 -12.06 12.02 -11.82
C PRO A 68 -12.64 11.51 -10.51
N LYS A 69 -12.93 10.21 -10.47
CA LYS A 69 -13.43 9.53 -9.28
C LYS A 69 -12.31 8.72 -8.64
N GLY A 70 -12.16 8.87 -7.33
CA GLY A 70 -11.32 8.01 -6.50
C GLY A 70 -12.17 6.88 -5.92
N VAL A 71 -11.88 5.64 -6.30
CA VAL A 71 -12.52 4.45 -5.75
C VAL A 71 -11.68 3.94 -4.59
N LEU A 72 -12.26 3.96 -3.39
CA LEU A 72 -11.64 3.46 -2.18
C LEU A 72 -11.89 1.96 -2.01
N HIS A 73 -10.82 1.20 -1.76
CA HIS A 73 -10.89 -0.22 -1.45
C HIS A 73 -10.33 -0.49 -0.06
N THR A 74 -10.95 -1.43 0.66
CA THR A 74 -10.46 -1.91 1.94
C THR A 74 -9.49 -3.07 1.78
N HIS A 75 -8.71 -3.38 2.83
CA HIS A 75 -7.86 -4.57 2.88
C HIS A 75 -8.64 -5.85 2.57
N GLY A 76 -9.80 -6.04 3.21
CA GLY A 76 -10.64 -7.22 3.03
C GLY A 76 -11.20 -7.35 1.62
N THR A 77 -11.54 -6.23 0.97
CA THR A 77 -12.01 -6.24 -0.42
C THR A 77 -10.92 -6.77 -1.35
N LEU A 78 -9.68 -6.30 -1.20
CA LEU A 78 -8.55 -6.73 -2.02
C LEU A 78 -8.23 -8.21 -1.80
N VAL A 79 -8.08 -8.64 -0.54
CA VAL A 79 -7.74 -10.04 -0.21
C VAL A 79 -8.81 -10.99 -0.73
N ARG A 80 -10.09 -10.67 -0.53
CA ARG A 80 -11.19 -11.51 -1.01
C ARG A 80 -11.24 -11.59 -2.54
N GLN A 81 -10.90 -10.50 -3.21
CA GLN A 81 -10.91 -10.44 -4.66
C GLN A 81 -9.77 -11.29 -5.25
N THR A 82 -8.57 -11.25 -4.68
CA THR A 82 -7.39 -11.97 -5.19
C THR A 82 -7.32 -13.42 -4.73
N SER A 83 -7.96 -13.79 -3.60
CA SER A 83 -7.92 -15.16 -3.07
C SER A 83 -8.50 -16.22 -4.01
N THR A 84 -9.39 -15.84 -4.94
CA THR A 84 -10.01 -16.75 -5.91
C THR A 84 -9.20 -16.92 -7.19
N TRP A 85 -8.14 -16.12 -7.39
CA TRP A 85 -7.35 -16.14 -8.61
C TRP A 85 -6.65 -17.46 -8.90
N PRO A 86 -6.07 -18.17 -7.93
CA PRO A 86 -5.39 -19.43 -8.23
C PRO A 86 -6.33 -20.44 -8.89
N GLU A 87 -7.56 -20.55 -8.40
CA GLU A 87 -8.57 -21.45 -8.96
C GLU A 87 -9.01 -20.99 -10.36
N ALA A 88 -9.28 -19.70 -10.54
CA ALA A 88 -9.65 -19.14 -11.83
C ALA A 88 -8.56 -19.32 -12.90
N ILE A 89 -7.28 -19.12 -12.53
CA ILE A 89 -6.14 -19.28 -13.45
C ILE A 89 -6.02 -20.74 -13.89
N ARG A 90 -6.15 -21.70 -12.96
CA ARG A 90 -6.13 -23.13 -13.29
C ARG A 90 -7.28 -23.50 -14.22
N PHE A 91 -8.47 -22.97 -13.95
CA PHE A 91 -9.65 -23.20 -14.80
C PHE A 91 -9.44 -22.69 -16.23
N VAL A 92 -8.94 -21.47 -16.39
CA VAL A 92 -8.74 -20.84 -17.72
C VAL A 92 -7.57 -21.45 -18.49
N THR A 93 -6.47 -21.80 -17.81
CA THR A 93 -5.24 -22.27 -18.47
C THR A 93 -5.15 -23.78 -18.61
N GLY A 94 -5.90 -24.55 -17.82
CA GLY A 94 -5.75 -26.00 -17.70
C GLY A 94 -4.43 -26.45 -17.05
N SER A 95 -3.61 -25.52 -16.55
CA SER A 95 -2.34 -25.84 -15.90
C SER A 95 -2.58 -26.38 -14.48
N ALA A 96 -1.85 -27.44 -14.12
CA ALA A 96 -1.82 -27.97 -12.76
C ALA A 96 -0.75 -27.29 -11.88
N ALA A 97 0.06 -26.41 -12.44
CA ALA A 97 1.10 -25.69 -11.68
C ALA A 97 0.49 -24.63 -10.74
N ASP A 98 1.23 -24.27 -9.70
CA ASP A 98 0.87 -23.14 -8.85
C ASP A 98 1.05 -21.82 -9.61
N PRO A 99 -0.01 -21.01 -9.73
CA PRO A 99 0.06 -19.78 -10.51
C PRO A 99 0.87 -18.72 -9.78
N VAL A 100 1.81 -18.11 -10.50
CA VAL A 100 2.57 -16.94 -10.05
C VAL A 100 1.94 -15.69 -10.63
N ILE A 101 1.43 -14.82 -9.76
CA ILE A 101 0.82 -13.56 -10.15
C ILE A 101 1.86 -12.45 -9.98
N VAL A 102 2.35 -11.92 -11.10
CA VAL A 102 3.40 -10.89 -11.11
C VAL A 102 2.83 -9.47 -11.03
N CYS A 103 1.62 -9.26 -11.57
CA CYS A 103 0.89 -8.00 -11.47
C CYS A 103 -0.58 -8.28 -11.20
N ALA A 104 -1.13 -7.55 -10.23
CA ALA A 104 -2.52 -7.65 -9.80
C ALA A 104 -3.32 -6.36 -10.06
N MET A 105 -2.66 -5.30 -10.54
CA MET A 105 -3.33 -4.07 -10.97
C MET A 105 -3.49 -4.07 -12.49
N PRO A 106 -4.70 -3.80 -13.02
CA PRO A 106 -4.88 -3.52 -14.44
C PRO A 106 -4.29 -2.17 -14.85
#